data_AF-A0A2N2LTJ6-F1
#
_entry.id   AF-A0A2N2LTJ6-F1
#
_cell.length_a   1.000
_cell.length_b   1.000
_cell.length_c   1.000
_cell.angle_alpha   90.00
_cell.angle_beta   90.00
_cell.angle_gamma   90.00
#
_symmetry.space_group_name_H-M   'P 1'
#
loop_
_entity.id
_entity.type
_entity.pdbx_description
1 polymer ?
#
loop_
_entity_poly.entity_id
_entity_poly.type
_entity_poly.pdbx_seq_one_letter_code
_entity_poly.pdbx_strand_id
1 'polypeptide(L)' 'MRVNESHCIWTHDLHEPIVCPVAHGEGRFALTDASQLDILVAHKLIALTYALPDGSPAGGRYPDNPNGSLADIAG' A
#
# COMPACT_ATOMS: atom_id res chain seq x y z
N MET A 1 -3.23 -7.26 -2.80
CA MET A 1 -2.36 -6.07 -2.74
C MET A 1 -1.67 -5.89 -4.08
N ARG A 2 -1.52 -4.64 -4.50
CA ARG A 2 -0.77 -4.28 -5.71
C ARG A 2 0.70 -4.02 -5.34
N VAL A 3 1.61 -4.55 -6.14
CA VAL A 3 3.04 -4.25 -6.06
C VAL A 3 3.30 -2.94 -6.81
N ASN A 4 3.95 -2.00 -6.15
CA ASN A 4 4.37 -0.75 -6.75
C ASN A 4 5.84 -0.86 -7.22
N GLU A 5 6.19 -0.07 -8.22
CA GLU A 5 7.59 0.16 -8.54
C GLU A 5 8.27 0.88 -7.37
N SER A 6 9.25 0.22 -6.74
CA SER A 6 9.94 0.71 -5.55
C SER A 6 11.39 0.22 -5.48
N HIS A 7 12.17 0.76 -4.54
CA HIS A 7 13.52 0.28 -4.27
C HIS A 7 13.56 -1.04 -3.46
N CYS A 8 12.41 -1.64 -3.16
CA CYS A 8 12.32 -2.86 -2.37
C CYS A 8 12.81 -4.08 -3.19
N ILE A 9 13.98 -4.61 -2.83
CA ILE A 9 14.56 -5.79 -3.49
C ILE A 9 13.68 -7.04 -3.39
N TRP A 10 12.79 -7.11 -2.40
CA TRP A 10 11.91 -8.27 -2.16
C TRP A 10 10.70 -8.31 -3.07
N THR A 11 10.28 -7.16 -3.61
CA THR A 11 9.14 -7.05 -4.52
C THR A 11 9.57 -6.70 -5.94
N HIS A 12 10.88 -6.66 -6.20
CA HIS A 12 11.45 -6.44 -7.53
C HIS A 12 10.95 -7.52 -8.50
N ASP A 13 10.56 -7.11 -9.71
CA ASP A 13 9.98 -7.93 -10.79
C ASP A 13 8.70 -8.72 -10.43
N LEU A 14 8.04 -8.42 -9.31
CA LEU A 14 6.71 -8.95 -9.02
C LEU A 14 5.65 -8.10 -9.74
N HIS A 15 5.05 -8.69 -10.77
CA HIS A 15 4.02 -8.02 -11.57
C HIS A 15 2.59 -8.46 -11.21
N GLU A 16 2.45 -9.63 -10.59
CA GLU A 16 1.15 -10.17 -10.21
C GLU A 16 0.70 -9.64 -8.82
N PRO A 17 -0.61 -9.45 -8.59
CA PRO A 17 -1.14 -9.09 -7.29
C PRO A 17 -0.80 -10.12 -6.21
N ILE A 18 -0.45 -9.64 -5.01
CA ILE A 18 -0.16 -10.49 -3.87
C ILE A 18 -1.44 -10.69 -3.05
N VAL A 19 -1.84 -11.95 -2.87
CA VAL A 19 -2.88 -12.36 -1.91
C VAL A 19 -2.18 -12.70 -0.59
N CYS A 20 -2.49 -11.95 0.47
CA CYS A 20 -1.84 -12.10 1.77
C CYS A 20 -2.90 -12.11 2.90
N PRO A 21 -2.77 -13.00 3.90
CA PRO A 21 -3.56 -12.90 5.12
C PRO A 21 -3.33 -11.56 5.84
N VAL A 22 -4.41 -10.88 6.23
CA VAL A 22 -4.36 -9.64 7.01
C VAL A 22 -4.92 -9.90 8.41
N ALA A 23 -4.10 -9.69 9.45
CA ALA A 23 -4.48 -9.92 10.84
C ALA A 23 -3.74 -8.95 11.78
N HIS A 24 -4.31 -7.77 11.99
CA HIS A 24 -3.78 -6.76 12.91
C HIS A 24 -4.90 -5.90 13.50
N GLY A 25 -4.72 -5.35 14.71
CA GLY A 25 -5.58 -4.32 15.29
C GLY A 25 -5.13 -2.89 14.99
N GLU A 26 -3.84 -2.71 14.71
CA GLU A 26 -3.17 -1.39 14.68
C GLU A 26 -2.36 -1.15 13.40
N GLY A 27 -2.73 -1.79 12.29
CA GLY A 27 -1.96 -1.72 11.04
C GLY A 27 -2.12 -0.43 10.23
N ARG A 28 -2.87 0.57 10.73
CA ARG A 28 -3.18 1.79 9.96
C ARG A 28 -1.93 2.66 9.80
N PHE A 29 -1.42 2.78 8.59
CA PHE A 29 -0.39 3.76 8.26
C PHE A 29 -0.97 5.18 8.31
N ALA A 30 -0.30 6.05 9.07
CA ALA A 30 -0.69 7.43 9.25
C ALA A 30 0.55 8.34 9.24
N LEU A 31 0.39 9.54 8.70
CA LEU A 31 1.39 10.59 8.75
C LEU A 31 0.89 11.70 9.68
N THR A 32 1.80 12.29 10.44
CA THR A 32 1.52 13.51 11.22
C THR A 32 1.46 14.75 10.33
N ASP A 33 2.24 14.75 9.23
CA ASP A 33 2.24 15.79 8.21
C ASP A 33 1.95 15.18 6.83
N ALA A 34 0.86 15.63 6.20
CA ALA A 34 0.45 15.15 4.89
C ALA A 34 1.46 15.46 3.78
N SER A 35 2.29 16.49 3.93
CA SER A 35 3.32 16.85 2.94
C SER A 35 4.39 15.76 2.78
N GLN A 36 4.57 14.91 3.80
CA GLN A 36 5.53 13.81 3.76
C GLN A 36 5.10 12.70 2.78
N LEU A 37 3.81 12.64 2.41
CA LEU A 37 3.34 11.65 1.44
C LEU A 37 4.01 11.86 0.07
N ASP A 38 4.16 13.11 -0.37
CA ASP A 38 4.79 13.43 -1.65
C ASP A 38 6.26 12.99 -1.67
N ILE A 39 6.95 13.07 -0.53
CA ILE A 39 8.33 12.58 -0.38
C ILE A 39 8.38 11.06 -0.54
N LEU A 40 7.47 10.31 0.10
CA LEU A 40 7.40 8.85 -0.01
C LEU A 40 7.15 8.40 -1.46
N VAL A 41 6.24 9.10 -2.15
CA VAL A 41 5.92 8.82 -3.56
C VAL A 41 7.10 9.16 -4.47
N ALA A 42 7.68 10.36 -4.32
CA ALA A 42 8.78 10.82 -5.18
C ALA A 42 10.02 9.93 -5.05
N HIS A 43 10.29 9.41 -3.85
CA HIS A 43 11.42 8.51 -3.60
C HIS A 43 11.08 7.02 -3.74
N LYS A 44 9.89 6.68 -4.27
CA LYS A 44 9.45 5.29 -4.50
C LYS A 44 9.61 4.38 -3.26
N LEU A 45 9.16 4.90 -2.11
CA LEU A 45 9.29 4.26 -0.79
C LEU A 45 8.04 3.48 -0.35
N ILE A 46 7.08 3.27 -1.25
CA ILE A 46 5.84 2.52 -1.00
C ILE A 46 5.89 1.28 -1.86
N ALA A 47 6.17 0.11 -1.28
CA ALA A 47 6.30 -1.14 -2.03
C ALA A 47 4.97 -1.80 -2.33
N LEU A 48 3.99 -1.69 -1.41
CA LEU A 48 2.71 -2.38 -1.49
C LEU A 48 1.54 -1.43 -1.19
N THR A 49 0.48 -1.58 -1.97
CA THR A 49 -0.79 -0.89 -1.72
C THR A 49 -1.96 -1.87 -1.68
N TYR A 50 -2.96 -1.58 -0.85
CA TYR A 50 -4.25 -2.23 -0.93
C TYR A 50 -4.90 -1.94 -2.28
N ALA A 51 -5.57 -2.94 -2.83
CA ALA A 51 -6.14 -2.89 -4.17
C ALA A 51 -7.42 -3.71 -4.20
N LEU A 52 -8.32 -3.35 -5.12
CA LEU A 52 -9.49 -4.15 -5.46
C LEU A 52 -9.07 -5.49 -6.10
N PRO A 53 -9.97 -6.47 -6.22
CA PRO A 53 -9.67 -7.77 -6.83
C PRO A 53 -9.14 -7.69 -8.27
N ASP A 54 -9.44 -6.61 -8.99
CA ASP A 54 -8.97 -6.35 -10.35
C ASP A 54 -7.58 -5.66 -10.40
N GLY A 55 -6.97 -5.39 -9.25
CA GLY A 55 -5.67 -4.74 -9.11
C GLY A 55 -5.72 -3.20 -9.14
N SER A 56 -6.89 -2.58 -9.36
CA SER A 56 -7.04 -1.14 -9.24
C SER A 56 -6.93 -0.68 -7.77
N PRO A 57 -6.56 0.59 -7.49
CA PRO A 57 -6.43 1.08 -6.13
C PRO A 57 -7.70 0.89 -5.30
N ALA A 58 -7.55 0.53 -4.01
CA ALA A 58 -8.70 0.35 -3.12
C ALA A 58 -9.45 1.67 -2.85
N GLY A 59 -8.76 2.82 -2.98
CA GLY A 59 -9.34 4.14 -2.80
C GLY A 59 -9.80 4.39 -1.36
N GLY A 60 -9.12 3.79 -0.37
CA GLY A 60 -9.49 3.88 1.04
C GLY A 60 -10.79 3.16 1.42
N ARG A 61 -11.39 2.38 0.52
CA ARG A 61 -12.64 1.66 0.81
C ARG A 61 -12.40 0.46 1.70
N TYR A 62 -13.20 0.34 2.76
CA TYR A 62 -13.35 -0.91 3.50
C TYR A 62 -14.23 -1.90 2.71
N PRO A 63 -13.94 -3.22 2.71
CA PRO A 63 -12.84 -3.91 3.40
C PRO A 63 -11.53 -4.01 2.59
N ASP A 64 -11.50 -3.51 1.35
CA ASP A 64 -10.35 -3.65 0.44
C ASP A 64 -9.06 -3.01 1.02
N ASN A 65 -9.19 -1.83 1.64
CA ASN A 65 -8.23 -1.26 2.59
C ASN A 65 -8.79 -1.48 4.02
N PRO A 66 -8.33 -2.50 4.75
CA PRO A 66 -8.99 -2.98 5.97
C PRO A 66 -8.68 -2.14 7.21
N ASN A 67 -7.62 -1.33 7.18
CA ASN A 67 -7.20 -0.51 8.32
C ASN A 67 -7.31 1.00 8.06
N GLY A 68 -7.76 1.42 6.88
CA GLY A 68 -7.89 2.84 6.54
C GLY A 68 -6.54 3.55 6.41
N SER A 69 -5.50 2.84 5.96
CA SER A 69 -4.18 3.44 5.72
C SER A 69 -4.24 4.53 4.67
N LEU A 70 -3.53 5.63 4.91
CA LEU A 70 -3.41 6.75 3.96
C LEU A 70 -2.86 6.24 2.62
N ALA A 71 -3.47 6.68 1.52
CA ALA A 71 -3.09 6.30 0.15
C ALA A 71 -3.00 4.77 -0.09
N ASP A 72 -3.78 3.99 0.67
CA ASP A 72 -3.79 2.52 0.62
C ASP A 72 -2.44 1.86 0.96
N ILE A 73 -1.52 2.57 1.62
CA ILE A 73 -0.18 2.06 1.94
C ILE A 73 -0.27 0.82 2.84
N ALA A 74 0.35 -0.28 2.41
CA ALA A 74 0.41 -1.55 3.13
C ALA A 74 1.85 -2.04 3.37
N GLY A 75 2.85 -1.36 2.81
CA GLY A 75 4.28 -1.65 2.94
C GLY A 75 5.13 -0.93 1.92
#